data_AF-A0A1Z9E3E0-F1
#
_entry.id   AF-A0A1Z9E3E0-F1
#
_cell.length_a   1.000
_cell.length_b   1.000
_cell.length_c   1.000
_cell.angle_alpha   90.00
_cell.angle_beta   90.00
_cell.angle_gamma   90.00
#
_symmetry.space_group_name_H-M   'P 1'
#
loop_
_entity.id
_entity.type
_entity.pdbx_description
1 polymer ?
#
loop_
_entity_poly.entity_id
_entity_poly.type
_entity_poly.pdbx_seq_one_letter_code
_entity_poly.pdbx_strand_id
1 'polypeptide(L)'
;MLNNEDVVAPKTKKKVAEKKAAAAAGKGGKEKFEVDLDRYCSFVDRVTSPASKDYVSYIERLTELHKAGCNIERLDTAAAGICAEGGEFMEIVKKVKFQGKPWDKANKEHLQKELGDIMWYVANAAMALDMRLDEIIYINTLKLAARYPEGMFDVNYSENRAPGDI
;
A
#
# COMPACT_ATOMS: atom_id res chain seq x y z
N MET A 1 61.15 -13.33 -29.39
CA MET A 1 59.68 -13.39 -29.25
C MET A 1 59.21 -14.52 -30.14
N LEU A 2 58.80 -15.66 -29.57
CA LEU A 2 58.39 -16.83 -30.36
C LEU A 2 56.87 -16.79 -30.53
N ASN A 3 56.44 -16.61 -31.78
CA ASN A 3 55.08 -16.91 -32.24
C ASN A 3 54.84 -18.42 -32.14
N ASN A 4 53.62 -18.81 -31.77
CA ASN A 4 53.16 -20.18 -31.94
C ASN A 4 51.79 -20.14 -32.63
N GLU A 5 51.74 -20.68 -33.85
CA GLU A 5 50.63 -20.60 -34.80
C GLU A 5 49.62 -21.77 -34.73
N ASP A 6 49.68 -22.65 -33.73
CA ASP A 6 48.83 -23.85 -33.68
C ASP A 6 47.86 -23.94 -32.49
N VAL A 7 46.86 -23.06 -32.43
CA VAL A 7 45.59 -23.38 -31.74
C VAL A 7 44.41 -23.10 -32.66
N VAL A 8 44.15 -24.06 -33.54
CA VAL A 8 42.99 -24.12 -34.43
C VAL A 8 41.72 -24.38 -33.61
N ALA A 9 40.68 -23.53 -33.71
CA ALA A 9 39.32 -23.93 -33.32
C ALA A 9 38.18 -23.14 -34.03
N PRO A 10 37.89 -23.40 -35.31
CA PRO A 10 36.57 -23.15 -35.92
C PRO A 10 35.41 -23.83 -35.17
N LYS A 11 35.72 -24.76 -34.25
CA LYS A 11 34.79 -25.45 -33.34
C LYS A 11 34.10 -24.52 -32.32
N THR A 12 34.66 -23.36 -32.01
CA THR A 12 34.06 -22.42 -31.03
C THR A 12 32.92 -21.61 -31.66
N LYS A 13 33.06 -21.19 -32.92
CA LYS A 13 32.01 -20.45 -33.64
C LYS A 13 30.79 -21.33 -33.93
N LYS A 14 31.01 -22.61 -34.29
CA LYS A 14 29.91 -23.56 -34.57
C LYS A 14 29.11 -23.91 -33.30
N LYS A 15 29.76 -24.18 -32.16
CA LYS A 15 29.08 -24.40 -30.88
C LYS A 15 28.32 -23.16 -30.37
N VAL A 16 28.85 -21.95 -30.60
CA VAL A 16 28.17 -20.70 -30.24
C VAL A 16 26.97 -20.44 -31.15
N ALA A 17 27.07 -20.74 -32.44
CA ALA A 17 25.96 -20.66 -33.40
C ALA A 17 24.86 -21.69 -33.08
N GLU A 18 25.22 -22.94 -32.76
CA GLU A 18 24.27 -24.00 -32.35
C GLU A 18 23.57 -23.66 -31.02
N LYS A 19 24.25 -23.05 -30.04
CA LYS A 19 23.63 -22.55 -28.80
C LYS A 19 22.66 -21.39 -29.05
N LYS A 20 22.99 -20.47 -29.96
CA LYS A 20 22.11 -19.36 -30.37
C LYS A 20 20.87 -19.87 -31.12
N ALA A 21 21.03 -20.86 -31.99
CA ALA A 21 19.94 -21.49 -32.74
C ALA A 21 19.01 -22.30 -31.80
N ALA A 22 19.55 -23.03 -30.83
CA ALA A 22 18.75 -23.74 -29.82
C ALA A 22 17.98 -22.78 -28.88
N ALA A 23 18.57 -21.62 -28.54
CA ALA A 23 17.89 -20.58 -27.76
C ALA A 23 16.80 -19.83 -28.56
N ALA A 24 16.90 -19.81 -29.89
CA ALA A 24 15.89 -19.26 -30.79
C ALA A 24 14.76 -20.27 -31.08
N ALA A 25 15.07 -21.56 -31.20
CA ALA A 25 14.11 -22.63 -31.47
C ALA A 25 13.20 -22.96 -30.28
N GLY A 26 13.58 -22.59 -29.05
CA GLY A 26 12.82 -22.85 -27.81
C GLY A 26 11.90 -21.71 -27.35
N LYS A 27 11.80 -20.60 -28.09
CA LYS A 27 10.95 -19.47 -27.73
C LYS A 27 9.74 -19.38 -28.66
N GLY A 28 8.76 -20.25 -28.41
CA GLY A 28 7.37 -19.84 -28.59
C GLY A 28 7.08 -18.72 -27.59
N GLY A 29 7.60 -17.52 -27.87
CA GLY A 29 7.34 -16.35 -27.07
C GLY A 29 5.84 -16.12 -27.12
N LYS A 30 5.16 -16.17 -25.97
CA LYS A 30 3.77 -15.70 -25.88
C LYS A 30 3.72 -14.35 -26.60
N GLU A 31 2.85 -14.22 -27.59
CA GLU A 31 2.55 -12.90 -28.16
C GLU A 31 2.32 -11.94 -27.00
N LYS A 32 3.03 -10.81 -27.01
CA LYS A 32 2.75 -9.75 -26.06
C LYS A 32 1.33 -9.30 -26.37
N PHE A 33 0.43 -9.46 -25.41
CA PHE A 33 -0.89 -8.88 -25.55
C PHE A 33 -0.75 -7.34 -25.50
N GLU A 34 -1.48 -6.67 -26.37
CA GLU A 34 -1.49 -5.21 -26.47
C GLU A 34 -2.77 -4.67 -25.84
N VAL A 35 -2.64 -3.64 -25.01
CA VAL A 35 -3.77 -2.95 -24.36
C VAL A 35 -4.07 -1.67 -25.12
N ASP A 36 -5.33 -1.47 -25.46
CA ASP A 36 -5.84 -0.17 -25.91
C ASP A 36 -5.99 0.77 -24.70
N LEU A 37 -5.00 1.65 -24.52
CA LEU A 37 -4.94 2.58 -23.39
C LEU A 37 -6.01 3.67 -23.48
N ASP A 38 -6.44 4.07 -24.68
CA ASP A 38 -7.49 5.09 -24.85
C ASP A 38 -8.85 4.54 -24.43
N ARG A 39 -9.12 3.28 -24.79
CA ARG A 39 -10.31 2.57 -24.34
C ARG A 39 -10.29 2.35 -22.82
N TYR A 40 -9.13 2.06 -22.24
CA TYR A 40 -8.99 1.94 -20.79
C TYR A 40 -9.26 3.28 -20.08
N CYS A 41 -8.61 4.36 -20.52
CA CYS A 41 -8.83 5.70 -19.96
C CYS A 41 -10.29 6.15 -20.09
N SER A 42 -10.94 5.89 -21.23
CA SER A 42 -12.37 6.18 -21.44
C SER A 42 -13.26 5.38 -20.50
N PHE A 43 -12.92 4.11 -20.26
CA PHE A 43 -13.64 3.28 -19.30
C PHE A 43 -13.47 3.83 -17.87
N VAL A 44 -12.24 4.15 -17.46
CA VAL A 44 -11.93 4.73 -16.15
C VAL A 44 -12.69 6.03 -15.94
N ASP A 45 -12.65 6.96 -16.90
CA ASP A 45 -13.40 8.21 -16.80
C ASP A 45 -14.89 7.94 -16.61
N ARG A 46 -15.47 7.04 -17.42
CA ARG A 46 -16.90 6.71 -17.35
C ARG A 46 -17.34 6.15 -16.00
N VAL A 47 -16.49 5.37 -15.32
CA VAL A 47 -16.81 4.78 -14.01
C VAL A 47 -16.36 5.63 -12.82
N THR A 48 -15.63 6.72 -13.06
CA THR A 48 -15.23 7.66 -12.01
C THR A 48 -16.41 8.58 -11.65
N SER A 49 -16.66 8.75 -10.35
CA SER A 49 -17.83 9.48 -9.85
C SER A 49 -17.84 10.96 -10.27
N PRO A 50 -19.02 11.61 -10.41
CA PRO A 50 -19.10 13.04 -10.72
C PRO A 50 -18.32 13.92 -9.74
N ALA A 51 -18.44 13.66 -8.43
CA ALA A 51 -17.74 14.40 -7.38
C ALA A 51 -16.20 14.23 -7.43
N SER A 52 -15.69 13.25 -8.18
CA SER A 52 -14.25 13.08 -8.43
C SER A 52 -13.77 13.76 -9.71
N LYS A 53 -14.69 14.15 -10.61
CA LYS A 53 -14.37 14.69 -11.93
C LYS A 53 -14.69 16.17 -12.10
N ASP A 54 -15.70 16.65 -11.37
CA ASP A 54 -16.24 18.00 -11.52
C ASP A 54 -16.22 18.75 -10.19
N TYR A 55 -15.74 19.99 -10.23
CA TYR A 55 -15.58 20.83 -9.04
C TYR A 55 -16.92 21.19 -8.40
N VAL A 56 -17.94 21.50 -9.19
CA VAL A 56 -19.26 21.87 -8.66
C VAL A 56 -19.88 20.66 -7.95
N SER A 57 -19.87 19.49 -8.62
CA SER A 57 -20.34 18.22 -8.06
C SER A 57 -19.60 17.85 -6.77
N TYR A 58 -18.30 18.14 -6.68
CA TYR A 58 -17.51 17.93 -5.46
C TYR A 58 -18.01 18.81 -4.31
N ILE A 59 -18.15 20.11 -4.54
CA ILE A 59 -18.63 21.06 -3.53
C ILE A 59 -20.08 20.76 -3.11
N GLU A 60 -20.94 20.39 -4.05
CA GLU A 60 -22.30 19.95 -3.76
C GLU A 60 -22.29 18.73 -2.83
N ARG A 61 -21.45 17.74 -3.11
CA ARG A 61 -21.33 16.54 -2.26
C ARG A 61 -20.84 16.86 -0.85
N LEU A 62 -19.84 17.73 -0.71
CA LEU A 62 -19.38 18.18 0.60
C LEU A 62 -20.48 18.95 1.35
N THR A 63 -21.24 19.78 0.64
CA THR A 63 -22.36 20.54 1.19
C THR A 63 -23.47 19.62 1.70
N GLU A 64 -23.83 18.58 0.94
CA GLU A 64 -24.80 17.56 1.37
C GLU A 64 -24.36 16.85 2.65
N LEU A 65 -23.09 16.42 2.72
CA LEU A 65 -22.51 15.77 3.89
C LEU A 65 -22.58 16.69 5.12
N HIS A 66 -22.12 17.93 4.98
CA HIS A 66 -22.17 18.91 6.05
C HIS A 66 -23.60 19.16 6.54
N LYS A 67 -24.57 19.30 5.62
CA LYS A 67 -26.00 19.44 5.96
C LYS A 67 -26.56 18.21 6.68
N ALA A 68 -26.03 17.03 6.43
CA ALA A 68 -26.39 15.79 7.13
C ALA A 68 -25.74 15.66 8.52
N GLY A 69 -24.93 16.65 8.95
CA GLY A 69 -24.23 16.63 10.23
C GLY A 69 -22.86 15.95 10.19
N CYS A 70 -22.37 15.56 9.01
CA CYS A 70 -21.02 15.02 8.86
C CYS A 70 -20.00 16.16 8.94
N ASN A 71 -19.09 16.11 9.91
CA ASN A 71 -17.93 17.01 10.00
C ASN A 71 -16.86 16.59 8.97
N ILE A 72 -17.21 16.74 7.69
CA ILE A 72 -16.43 16.22 6.57
C ILE A 72 -15.06 16.88 6.46
N GLU A 73 -14.96 18.17 6.76
CA GLU A 73 -13.72 18.95 6.74
C GLU A 73 -12.68 18.41 7.74
N ARG A 74 -13.11 18.00 8.92
CA ARG A 74 -12.24 17.43 9.94
C ARG A 74 -11.95 15.96 9.69
N LEU A 75 -12.92 15.20 9.18
CA LEU A 75 -12.69 13.83 8.72
C LEU A 75 -11.70 13.77 7.56
N ASP A 76 -11.77 14.70 6.61
CA ASP A 76 -10.83 14.79 5.50
C ASP A 76 -9.42 15.11 5.99
N THR A 77 -9.29 16.08 6.90
CA THR A 77 -8.02 16.38 7.59
C THR A 77 -7.45 15.13 8.29
N ALA A 78 -8.29 14.38 9.02
CA ALA A 78 -7.87 13.18 9.73
C ALA A 78 -7.46 12.05 8.79
N ALA A 79 -8.27 11.76 7.77
CA ALA A 79 -8.04 10.66 6.83
C ALA A 79 -6.78 10.88 6.00
N ALA A 80 -6.58 12.10 5.49
CA ALA A 80 -5.38 12.45 4.74
C ALA A 80 -4.12 12.36 5.62
N GLY A 81 -4.18 12.92 6.83
CA GLY A 81 -3.05 12.91 7.76
C GLY A 81 -2.66 11.53 8.26
N ILE A 82 -3.62 10.67 8.63
CA ILE A 82 -3.33 9.28 9.02
C ILE A 82 -2.56 8.55 7.90
N CYS A 83 -2.97 8.75 6.64
CA CYS A 83 -2.28 8.13 5.51
C CYS A 83 -0.87 8.69 5.30
N ALA A 84 -0.71 10.01 5.38
CA ALA A 84 0.58 10.68 5.22
C ALA A 84 1.59 10.22 6.28
N GLU A 85 1.25 10.38 7.56
CA GLU A 85 2.15 10.05 8.68
C GLU A 85 2.32 8.54 8.85
N GLY A 86 1.29 7.75 8.51
CA GLY A 86 1.41 6.30 8.40
C GLY A 86 2.45 5.87 7.36
N GLY A 87 2.54 6.61 6.25
CA GLY A 87 3.57 6.43 5.23
C GLY A 87 4.97 6.78 5.74
N GLU A 88 5.11 7.89 6.46
CA GLU A 88 6.39 8.32 7.07
C GLU A 88 6.88 7.30 8.11
N PHE A 89 6.00 6.86 9.01
CA PHE A 89 6.28 5.80 9.98
C PHE A 89 6.74 4.51 9.28
N MET A 90 5.99 4.08 8.25
CA MET A 90 6.31 2.89 7.47
C MET A 90 7.67 3.01 6.77
N GLU A 91 8.02 4.17 6.22
CA GLU A 91 9.29 4.41 5.55
C GLU A 91 10.48 4.17 6.50
N ILE A 92 10.37 4.56 7.77
CA ILE A 92 11.41 4.29 8.78
C ILE A 92 11.54 2.78 9.02
N VAL A 93 10.42 2.08 9.23
CA VAL A 93 10.42 0.62 9.44
C VAL A 93 11.00 -0.12 8.22
N LYS A 94 10.61 0.29 7.02
CA LYS A 94 11.13 -0.24 5.75
C LYS A 94 12.65 -0.05 5.66
N LYS A 95 13.15 1.14 6.01
CA LYS A 95 14.59 1.43 6.01
C LYS A 95 15.36 0.59 7.01
N VAL A 96 14.81 0.35 8.20
CA VAL A 96 15.40 -0.56 9.20
C VAL A 96 15.45 -1.99 8.66
N LYS A 97 14.34 -2.49 8.12
CA LYS A 97 14.21 -3.88 7.66
C LYS A 97 14.99 -4.21 6.37
N PHE A 98 15.03 -3.29 5.40
CA PHE A 98 15.51 -3.60 4.04
C PHE A 98 16.74 -2.78 3.59
N GLN A 99 17.10 -1.72 4.31
CA GLN A 99 18.14 -0.77 3.87
C GLN A 99 19.24 -0.58 4.92
N GLY A 100 19.25 -1.41 5.97
CA GLY A 100 20.31 -1.44 6.98
C GLY A 100 20.31 -0.25 7.95
N LYS A 101 19.19 0.48 8.09
CA LYS A 101 19.09 1.57 9.08
C LYS A 101 19.22 0.98 10.51
N PRO A 102 20.10 1.50 11.37
CA PRO A 102 20.35 0.90 12.69
C PRO A 102 19.17 1.04 13.65
N TRP A 103 18.99 0.06 14.55
CA TRP A 103 18.02 0.12 15.64
C TRP A 103 18.58 0.89 16.84
N ASP A 104 18.66 2.21 16.71
CA ASP A 104 19.26 3.11 17.70
C ASP A 104 18.23 4.09 18.29
N LYS A 105 18.70 4.96 19.19
CA LYS A 105 17.87 5.96 19.86
C LYS A 105 17.25 6.95 18.86
N ALA A 106 18.03 7.42 17.87
CA ALA A 106 17.55 8.39 16.89
C ALA A 106 16.39 7.84 16.06
N ASN A 107 16.47 6.58 15.62
CA ASN A 107 15.40 5.97 14.83
C ASN A 107 14.16 5.63 15.67
N LYS A 108 14.34 5.26 16.94
CA LYS A 108 13.21 5.10 17.88
C LYS A 108 12.51 6.42 18.15
N GLU A 109 13.25 7.51 18.32
CA GLU A 109 12.67 8.84 18.51
C GLU A 109 11.92 9.32 17.26
N HIS A 110 12.45 9.03 16.08
CA HIS A 110 11.76 9.31 14.82
C HIS A 110 10.44 8.54 14.73
N LEU A 111 10.45 7.23 14.99
CA LEU A 111 9.21 6.43 15.04
C LEU A 111 8.19 6.95 16.07
N GLN A 112 8.64 7.46 17.22
CA GLN A 112 7.76 8.03 18.23
C GLN A 112 7.11 9.34 17.78
N LYS A 113 7.84 10.17 17.03
CA LYS A 113 7.30 11.43 16.47
C LYS A 113 6.21 11.12 15.45
N GLU A 114 6.50 10.30 14.45
CA GLU A 114 5.51 9.92 13.44
C GLU A 114 4.30 9.22 14.08
N LEU A 115 4.52 8.38 15.09
CA LEU A 115 3.40 7.78 15.84
C LEU A 115 2.57 8.84 16.59
N GLY A 116 3.22 9.86 17.14
CA GLY A 116 2.54 10.99 17.77
C GLY A 116 1.69 11.78 16.77
N ASP A 117 2.20 12.02 15.57
CA ASP A 117 1.48 12.73 14.51
C ASP A 117 0.30 11.89 13.99
N ILE A 118 0.46 10.57 13.84
CA ILE A 118 -0.66 9.65 13.61
C ILE A 118 -1.72 9.80 14.71
N MET A 119 -1.33 9.80 15.98
CA MET A 119 -2.27 9.94 17.11
C MET A 119 -2.99 11.30 17.10
N TRP A 120 -2.33 12.36 16.65
CA TRP A 120 -2.95 13.67 16.47
C TRP A 120 -4.08 13.64 15.44
N TYR A 121 -3.87 12.97 14.30
CA TYR A 121 -4.92 12.81 13.30
C TYR A 121 -6.02 11.83 13.74
N VAL A 122 -5.68 10.77 14.48
CA VAL A 122 -6.68 9.89 15.13
C VAL A 122 -7.56 10.69 16.10
N ALA A 123 -6.99 11.61 16.87
CA ALA A 123 -7.77 12.49 17.74
C ALA A 123 -8.69 13.43 16.93
N ASN A 124 -8.26 13.91 15.76
CA ASN A 124 -9.14 14.67 14.85
C ASN A 124 -10.30 13.83 14.33
N ALA A 125 -10.06 12.57 13.96
CA ALA A 125 -11.14 11.66 13.58
C ALA A 125 -12.13 11.46 14.74
N ALA A 126 -11.63 11.24 15.96
CA ALA A 126 -12.47 11.08 17.14
C ALA A 126 -13.36 12.30 17.39
N MET A 127 -12.78 13.50 17.34
CA MET A 127 -13.53 14.76 17.50
C MET A 127 -14.53 14.98 16.35
N ALA A 128 -14.22 14.56 15.13
CA ALA A 128 -15.14 14.67 14.00
C ALA A 128 -16.33 13.70 14.12
N LEU A 129 -16.15 12.58 14.83
CA LEU A 129 -17.18 11.61 15.16
C LEU A 129 -17.94 11.93 16.46
N ASP A 130 -17.64 13.06 17.11
CA ASP A 130 -18.16 13.43 18.42
C ASP A 130 -17.93 12.36 19.51
N MET A 131 -16.74 11.75 19.47
CA MET A 131 -16.33 10.71 20.41
C MET A 131 -15.05 11.09 21.12
N ARG A 132 -14.94 10.65 22.38
CA ARG A 132 -13.66 10.71 23.07
C ARG A 132 -12.75 9.58 22.60
N LEU A 133 -11.44 9.82 22.64
CA LEU A 133 -10.45 8.84 22.20
C LEU A 133 -10.47 7.55 23.04
N ASP A 134 -10.73 7.67 24.35
CA ASP A 134 -10.87 6.52 25.25
C ASP A 134 -12.11 5.67 24.95
N GLU A 135 -13.21 6.27 24.51
CA GLU A 135 -14.40 5.55 24.06
C GLU A 135 -14.12 4.71 22.81
N ILE A 136 -13.37 5.27 21.84
CA ILE A 136 -12.94 4.53 20.65
C ILE A 136 -12.06 3.34 21.03
N ILE A 137 -11.09 3.55 21.92
CA ILE A 137 -10.20 2.48 22.42
C ILE A 137 -11.01 1.42 23.18
N TYR A 138 -11.98 1.83 23.99
CA TYR A 138 -12.85 0.92 24.74
C TYR A 138 -13.70 0.04 23.82
N ILE A 139 -14.34 0.63 22.80
CA ILE A 139 -15.10 -0.12 21.79
C ILE A 139 -14.20 -1.10 21.04
N ASN A 140 -12.99 -0.67 20.67
CA ASN A 140 -12.01 -1.56 20.06
C ASN A 140 -11.62 -2.72 21.00
N THR A 141 -11.44 -2.44 22.28
CA THR A 141 -11.11 -3.44 23.30
C THR A 141 -12.21 -4.47 23.46
N LEU A 142 -13.48 -4.04 23.54
CA LEU A 142 -14.63 -4.95 23.62
C LEU A 142 -14.70 -5.87 22.39
N LYS A 143 -14.48 -5.31 21.19
CA LYS A 143 -14.41 -6.10 19.97
C LYS A 143 -13.29 -7.14 20.00
N LEU A 144 -12.08 -6.73 20.41
CA LEU A 144 -10.94 -7.63 20.50
C LEU A 144 -11.15 -8.72 21.56
N ALA A 145 -11.75 -8.38 22.70
CA ALA A 145 -12.10 -9.35 23.74
C ALA A 145 -13.15 -10.37 23.26
N ALA A 146 -14.14 -9.94 22.48
CA ALA A 146 -15.10 -10.84 21.85
C ALA A 146 -14.44 -11.79 20.83
N ARG A 147 -13.43 -11.29 20.09
CA ARG A 147 -12.66 -12.08 19.12
C ARG A 147 -11.68 -13.06 19.79
N TYR A 148 -11.12 -12.67 20.93
CA TYR A 148 -10.14 -13.44 21.69
C TYR A 148 -10.65 -13.64 23.12
N PRO A 149 -11.66 -14.52 23.34
CA PRO A 149 -12.35 -14.67 24.62
C PRO A 149 -11.46 -15.10 25.80
N GLU A 150 -10.21 -15.49 25.55
CA GLU A 150 -9.21 -15.83 26.58
C GLU A 150 -7.99 -14.88 26.58
N GLY A 151 -8.05 -13.77 25.84
CA GLY A 151 -6.94 -12.81 25.69
C GLY A 151 -5.74 -13.36 24.90
N MET A 152 -5.87 -14.57 24.34
CA MET A 152 -4.84 -15.19 23.51
C MET A 152 -5.13 -14.98 22.04
N PHE A 153 -4.12 -14.51 21.31
CA PHE A 153 -4.16 -14.45 19.86
C PHE A 153 -4.16 -15.87 19.29
N ASP A 154 -5.15 -16.17 18.45
CA ASP A 154 -5.22 -17.40 17.66
C ASP A 154 -5.47 -17.02 16.19
N VAL A 155 -4.70 -17.64 15.29
CA VAL A 155 -4.78 -17.37 13.84
C VAL A 155 -6.16 -17.70 13.28
N ASN A 156 -6.79 -18.78 13.76
CA ASN A 156 -8.12 -19.20 13.34
C ASN A 156 -9.18 -18.12 13.65
N TYR A 157 -9.14 -17.51 14.84
CA TYR A 157 -10.02 -16.40 15.21
C TYR A 157 -9.72 -15.10 14.44
N SER A 158 -8.48 -14.93 13.96
CA SER A 158 -8.11 -13.78 13.12
C SER A 158 -8.59 -13.94 11.67
N GLU A 159 -8.59 -15.15 11.11
CA GLU A 159 -8.98 -15.42 9.72
C GLU A 159 -10.49 -15.65 9.57
N ASN A 160 -11.14 -16.31 10.55
CA ASN A 160 -12.55 -16.67 10.48
C ASN A 160 -13.43 -15.75 11.34
N ARG A 161 -14.06 -14.77 10.68
CA ARG A 161 -14.94 -13.79 11.33
C ARG A 161 -16.34 -14.37 11.57
N ALA A 162 -16.88 -14.18 12.76
CA ALA A 162 -18.27 -14.51 13.04
C ALA A 162 -19.23 -13.57 12.26
N PRO A 163 -20.40 -14.05 11.81
CA PRO A 163 -21.42 -13.17 11.23
C PRO A 163 -21.84 -12.09 12.25
N GLY A 164 -21.61 -10.82 11.91
CA GLY A 164 -21.91 -9.67 12.78
C GLY A 164 -20.70 -9.04 13.48
N ASP A 165 -19.49 -9.52 13.23
CA ASP A 165 -18.25 -8.88 13.68
C ASP A 165 -18.00 -7.59 12.86
N ILE A 166 -18.11 -6.40 13.48
CA ILE A 166 -17.91 -5.06 12.86
C ILE A 166 -16.43 -4.66 12.81
#